data_AF-A0A965GV51-F1
#
_entry.id   AF-A0A965GV51-F1
#
_cell.length_a   1.000
_cell.length_b   1.000
_cell.length_c   1.000
_cell.angle_alpha   90.00
_cell.angle_beta   90.00
_cell.angle_gamma   90.00
#
_symmetry.space_group_name_H-M   'P 1'
#
loop_
_entity.id
_entity.type
_entity.pdbx_description
1 polymer ?
#
loop_
_entity_poly.entity_id
_entity_poly.type
_entity_poly.pdbx_seq_one_letter_code
_entity_poly.pdbx_strand_id
1 'polypeptide(L)'
;KPDQRPSSALALAARAEALLANSPTHIPINAVIPPATREVSDETTVIDTDTKPTAPVPAVWPWIALVVILLSTIAVITWAGIVAPKPTITPSPSPSQTKTPTPTPKPTETVENVVILLSNYQGLDVSLVVPQLAELGVIVDPIAGTTVPADDPRISQVYDISPLGSIAKGTTVQVYYYQQEPEPIPEVIN
;
A
#
# COMPACT_ATOMS: atom_id res chain seq x y z
N LYS A 1 4.07 -30.74 44.60
CA LYS A 1 4.62 -29.63 45.42
C LYS A 1 4.17 -28.31 44.78
N PRO A 2 3.17 -27.62 45.36
CA PRO A 2 2.52 -26.46 44.74
C PRO A 2 3.09 -25.08 45.14
N ASP A 3 4.32 -24.99 45.69
CA ASP A 3 4.87 -23.76 46.29
C ASP A 3 5.99 -23.06 45.49
N GLN A 4 6.00 -23.15 44.16
CA GLN A 4 7.01 -22.46 43.32
C GLN A 4 6.51 -21.20 42.62
N ARG A 5 5.33 -20.68 42.97
CA ARG A 5 4.90 -19.36 42.50
C ARG A 5 5.43 -18.29 43.46
N PRO A 6 6.23 -17.31 42.99
CA PRO A 6 6.71 -16.23 43.84
C PRO A 6 5.49 -15.44 44.35
N SER A 7 5.31 -15.42 45.68
CA SER A 7 4.14 -14.84 46.34
C SER A 7 4.16 -13.30 46.39
N SER A 8 5.24 -12.67 45.93
CA SER A 8 5.34 -11.21 45.83
C SER A 8 6.31 -10.77 44.74
N ALA A 9 6.09 -9.58 44.17
CA ALA A 9 6.96 -8.98 43.16
C ALA A 9 8.39 -8.73 43.67
N LEU A 10 8.53 -8.46 44.98
CA LEU A 10 9.83 -8.27 45.64
C LEU A 10 10.64 -9.58 45.68
N ALA A 11 9.98 -10.72 45.89
CA ALA A 11 10.64 -12.03 45.82
C ALA A 11 11.10 -12.38 44.39
N LEU A 12 10.40 -11.86 43.38
CA LEU A 12 10.77 -11.98 41.97
C LEU A 12 11.96 -11.09 41.62
N ALA A 13 11.95 -9.84 42.08
CA ALA A 13 13.04 -8.87 41.90
C ALA A 13 14.33 -9.34 42.59
N ALA A 14 14.25 -9.82 43.84
CA ALA A 14 15.41 -10.36 44.56
C ALA A 14 15.98 -11.62 43.88
N ARG A 15 15.12 -12.44 43.27
CA ARG A 15 15.57 -13.61 42.50
C ARG A 15 16.21 -13.20 41.17
N ALA A 16 15.70 -12.15 40.52
CA ALA A 16 16.29 -11.59 39.31
C ALA A 16 17.65 -10.93 39.60
N GLU A 17 17.79 -10.19 40.69
CA GLU A 17 19.08 -9.63 41.14
C GLU A 17 20.09 -10.73 41.48
N ALA A 18 19.68 -11.82 42.14
CA ALA A 18 20.56 -12.94 42.42
C ALA A 18 21.04 -13.66 41.13
N LEU A 19 20.21 -13.70 40.09
CA LEU A 19 20.61 -14.22 38.77
C LEU A 19 21.54 -13.25 38.04
N LEU A 20 21.34 -11.95 38.15
CA LEU A 20 22.20 -10.94 37.54
C LEU A 20 23.56 -10.84 38.24
N ALA A 21 23.58 -10.95 39.58
CA ALA A 21 24.81 -10.90 40.37
C ALA A 21 25.74 -12.09 40.10
N ASN A 22 25.18 -13.23 39.68
CA ASN A 22 25.93 -14.43 39.33
C ASN A 22 26.05 -14.62 37.80
N SER A 23 25.69 -13.61 37.00
CA SER A 23 25.84 -13.63 35.55
C SER A 23 27.24 -13.15 35.17
N PRO A 24 28.10 -14.00 34.59
CA PRO A 24 29.41 -13.56 34.12
C PRO A 24 29.23 -12.57 32.97
N THR A 25 29.77 -11.35 33.11
CA THR A 25 29.59 -10.23 32.16
C THR A 25 30.14 -10.53 30.75
N HIS A 26 30.89 -11.62 30.54
CA HIS A 26 31.32 -12.06 29.22
C HIS A 26 31.26 -13.59 29.15
N ILE A 27 30.36 -14.12 28.31
CA ILE A 27 30.32 -15.54 27.95
C ILE A 27 31.11 -15.68 26.63
N PRO A 28 32.34 -16.24 26.63
CA PRO A 28 33.00 -16.59 25.39
C PRO A 28 32.28 -17.77 24.73
N ILE A 29 32.00 -17.63 23.43
CA ILE A 29 31.55 -18.73 22.57
C ILE A 29 32.68 -19.77 22.56
N ASN A 30 32.43 -20.90 23.23
CA ASN A 30 33.29 -22.09 23.39
C ASN A 30 34.68 -21.87 24.02
N ALA A 31 34.87 -22.30 25.28
CA ALA A 31 36.01 -23.18 25.65
C ALA A 31 35.99 -23.60 27.13
N VAL A 32 36.35 -24.87 27.34
CA VAL A 32 36.78 -25.49 28.60
C VAL A 32 38.08 -24.82 29.10
N ILE A 33 38.18 -24.60 30.42
CA ILE A 33 39.23 -23.83 31.14
C ILE A 33 40.60 -24.54 31.16
N PRO A 34 41.73 -23.80 31.05
CA PRO A 34 42.80 -23.86 32.07
C PRO A 34 43.43 -22.47 32.42
N PRO A 35 44.32 -22.36 33.44
CA PRO A 35 44.33 -21.23 34.39
C PRO A 35 45.37 -20.11 34.17
N ALA A 36 45.05 -18.95 34.75
CA ALA A 36 45.89 -17.90 35.37
C ALA A 36 47.00 -17.16 34.57
N THR A 37 46.91 -15.83 34.67
CA THR A 37 47.93 -14.76 34.50
C THR A 37 48.42 -14.40 33.09
N ARG A 38 47.99 -13.22 32.61
CA ARG A 38 48.88 -12.16 32.08
C ARG A 38 48.12 -10.84 31.96
N GLU A 39 48.66 -9.81 32.60
CA GLU A 39 48.23 -8.41 32.48
C GLU A 39 48.87 -7.76 31.23
N VAL A 40 48.35 -6.56 30.89
CA VAL A 40 48.90 -5.51 29.99
C VAL A 40 48.61 -5.77 28.49
N SER A 41 48.04 -4.86 27.68
CA SER A 41 48.29 -3.40 27.60
C SER A 41 47.09 -2.59 27.09
N ASP A 42 46.91 -1.39 27.65
CA ASP A 42 46.28 -0.25 26.98
C ASP A 42 47.12 0.13 25.74
N GLU A 43 46.78 -0.42 24.58
CA GLU A 43 47.24 0.12 23.30
C GLU A 43 46.03 0.70 22.57
N THR A 44 46.05 2.02 22.39
CA THR A 44 45.10 2.75 21.56
C THR A 44 45.16 2.19 20.14
N THR A 45 44.25 1.29 19.82
CA THR A 45 44.05 0.83 18.45
C THR A 45 43.49 1.99 17.64
N VAL A 46 44.33 2.52 16.76
CA VAL A 46 43.97 3.45 15.70
C VAL A 46 42.80 2.86 14.93
N ILE A 47 41.68 3.59 14.86
CA ILE A 47 40.55 3.22 14.00
C ILE A 47 41.02 3.40 12.55
N ASP A 48 41.41 2.31 11.90
CA ASP A 48 41.53 2.27 10.45
C ASP A 48 40.14 2.53 9.87
N THR A 49 39.94 3.76 9.39
CA THR A 49 38.78 4.09 8.56
C THR A 49 38.99 3.43 7.21
N ASP A 50 38.54 2.19 7.09
CA ASP A 50 38.38 1.48 5.82
C ASP A 50 37.40 2.26 4.95
N THR A 51 37.93 3.24 4.23
CA THR A 51 37.19 3.95 3.18
C THR A 51 37.12 3.00 2.00
N LYS A 52 36.19 2.04 2.08
CA LYS A 52 35.81 1.19 0.95
C LYS A 52 35.59 2.09 -0.27
N PRO A 53 36.17 1.78 -1.44
CA PRO A 53 35.99 2.59 -2.64
C PRO A 53 34.49 2.77 -2.92
N THR A 54 34.01 4.01 -2.90
CA THR A 54 32.63 4.35 -3.27
C THR A 54 32.39 3.83 -4.69
N ALA A 55 31.54 2.82 -4.81
CA ALA A 55 31.05 2.36 -6.10
C ALA A 55 30.42 3.55 -6.85
N PRO A 56 30.68 3.73 -8.16
CA PRO A 56 30.11 4.84 -8.91
C PRO A 56 28.59 4.73 -8.87
N VAL A 57 27.95 5.74 -8.25
CA VAL A 57 26.49 5.83 -8.18
C VAL A 57 25.99 5.85 -9.63
N PRO A 58 25.01 5.01 -10.00
CA PRO A 58 24.46 5.02 -11.35
C PRO A 58 23.97 6.43 -11.70
N ALA A 59 24.32 6.91 -12.89
CA ALA A 59 24.02 8.27 -13.30
C ALA A 59 22.50 8.48 -13.37
N VAL A 60 21.98 9.33 -12.47
CA VAL A 60 20.55 9.72 -12.41
C VAL A 60 20.18 10.85 -13.38
N TRP A 61 21.14 11.32 -14.19
CA TRP A 61 20.95 12.33 -15.24
C TRP A 61 19.73 12.12 -16.15
N PRO A 62 19.45 10.92 -16.70
CA PRO A 62 18.27 10.72 -17.54
C PRO A 62 16.95 10.92 -16.78
N TRP A 63 16.91 10.58 -15.49
CA TRP A 63 15.73 10.81 -14.63
C TRP A 63 15.53 12.29 -14.34
N ILE A 64 16.61 13.03 -14.07
CA ILE A 64 16.54 14.48 -13.86
C ILE A 64 16.07 15.20 -15.12
N ALA A 65 16.61 14.82 -16.30
CA ALA A 65 16.16 15.37 -17.58
C ALA A 65 14.67 15.10 -17.84
N LEU A 66 14.20 13.88 -17.54
CA LEU A 66 12.78 13.53 -17.64
C LEU A 66 11.90 14.42 -16.76
N VAL A 67 12.28 14.64 -15.50
CA VAL A 67 11.53 15.47 -14.55
C VAL A 67 11.45 16.92 -15.01
N VAL A 68 12.55 17.47 -15.54
CA VAL A 68 12.58 18.86 -16.05
C VAL A 68 11.68 19.01 -17.28
N ILE A 69 11.71 18.06 -18.21
CA ILE A 69 10.84 18.07 -19.40
C ILE A 69 9.36 18.01 -18.98
N LEU A 70 9.02 17.09 -18.06
CA LEU A 70 7.65 16.92 -17.58
C LEU A 70 7.11 18.21 -16.93
N LEU A 71 7.90 18.85 -16.06
CA LEU A 71 7.53 20.12 -15.43
C LEU A 71 7.33 21.23 -16.47
N SER A 72 8.19 21.31 -17.49
CA SER A 72 8.06 22.30 -18.56
C SER A 72 6.77 22.12 -19.36
N THR A 73 6.37 20.89 -19.67
CA THR A 73 5.13 20.62 -20.41
C THR A 73 3.90 21.05 -19.61
N ILE A 74 3.87 20.76 -18.31
CA ILE A 74 2.77 21.15 -17.41
C ILE A 74 2.65 22.68 -17.33
N ALA A 75 3.78 23.39 -17.25
CA ALA A 75 3.80 24.86 -17.20
C ALA A 75 3.23 25.51 -18.49
N VAL A 76 3.53 24.94 -19.67
CA VAL A 76 3.03 25.47 -20.95
C VAL A 76 1.51 25.27 -21.07
N ILE A 77 1.00 24.09 -20.69
CA ILE A 77 -0.44 23.78 -20.78
C ILE A 77 -1.26 24.70 -19.86
N THR A 78 -0.78 24.88 -18.62
CA THR A 78 -1.46 25.74 -17.63
C THR A 78 -1.46 27.20 -18.06
N TRP A 79 -0.38 27.70 -18.66
CA TRP A 79 -0.35 29.06 -19.20
C TRP A 79 -1.29 29.24 -20.41
N ALA A 80 -1.31 28.29 -21.34
CA ALA A 80 -2.17 28.36 -22.52
C ALA A 80 -3.67 28.40 -22.19
N GLY A 81 -4.10 27.67 -21.16
CA GLY A 81 -5.49 27.67 -20.69
C GLY A 81 -5.96 29.02 -20.14
N ILE A 82 -5.06 29.85 -19.61
CA ILE A 82 -5.39 31.16 -19.02
C ILE A 82 -5.48 32.27 -20.09
N VAL A 83 -4.71 32.15 -21.18
CA VAL A 83 -4.65 33.20 -22.22
C VAL A 83 -5.66 32.96 -23.35
N ALA A 84 -6.34 31.80 -23.37
CA ALA A 84 -7.34 31.49 -24.40
C ALA A 84 -8.53 32.47 -24.32
N PRO A 85 -8.80 33.27 -25.36
CA PRO A 85 -9.96 34.17 -25.37
C PRO A 85 -11.25 33.35 -25.38
N LYS A 86 -12.10 33.61 -24.38
CA LYS A 86 -13.49 33.10 -24.33
C LYS A 86 -14.22 33.50 -25.63
N PRO A 87 -14.87 32.57 -26.34
CA PRO A 87 -15.69 32.94 -27.50
C PRO A 87 -16.87 33.81 -27.02
N THR A 88 -16.83 35.09 -27.35
CA THR A 88 -17.96 36.02 -27.20
C THR A 88 -18.95 35.72 -28.30
N ILE A 89 -20.09 35.12 -27.94
CA ILE A 89 -21.17 34.80 -28.86
C ILE A 89 -21.97 36.09 -29.11
N THR A 90 -21.82 36.70 -30.28
CA THR A 90 -22.67 37.81 -30.73
C THR A 90 -23.99 37.26 -31.27
N PRO A 91 -25.17 37.62 -30.71
CA PRO A 91 -26.44 37.14 -31.25
C PRO A 91 -26.80 37.89 -32.54
N SER A 92 -27.01 37.15 -33.62
CA SER A 92 -27.61 37.62 -34.88
C SER A 92 -29.15 37.54 -34.79
N PRO A 93 -29.93 38.55 -35.19
CA PRO A 93 -31.39 38.48 -35.13
C PRO A 93 -31.95 37.62 -36.28
N SER A 94 -32.71 36.58 -35.94
CA SER A 94 -33.48 35.74 -36.87
C SER A 94 -34.89 35.53 -36.29
N PRO A 95 -35.96 35.44 -37.12
CA PRO A 95 -37.30 35.86 -36.72
C PRO A 95 -38.03 34.87 -35.81
N SER A 96 -38.95 35.47 -35.05
CA SER A 96 -39.86 34.90 -34.06
C SER A 96 -40.44 33.53 -34.45
N GLN A 97 -40.15 32.51 -33.64
CA GLN A 97 -40.95 31.29 -33.59
C GLN A 97 -41.45 31.03 -32.16
N THR A 98 -42.73 30.68 -32.13
CA THR A 98 -43.64 30.30 -31.05
C THR A 98 -42.98 29.77 -29.77
N LYS A 99 -43.37 30.36 -28.63
CA LYS A 99 -42.95 29.96 -27.28
C LYS A 99 -43.49 28.56 -26.93
N THR A 100 -42.67 27.54 -27.09
CA THR A 100 -42.80 26.29 -26.34
C THR A 100 -42.27 26.52 -24.92
N PRO A 101 -42.97 26.07 -23.85
CA PRO A 101 -42.47 26.24 -22.49
C PRO A 101 -41.11 25.54 -22.35
N THR A 102 -40.09 26.32 -22.04
CA THR A 102 -38.74 25.85 -21.71
C THR A 102 -38.81 25.04 -20.41
N PRO A 103 -38.31 23.80 -20.35
CA PRO A 103 -38.13 23.13 -19.06
C PRO A 103 -37.10 23.92 -18.26
N THR A 104 -37.48 24.36 -17.07
CA THR A 104 -36.59 24.94 -16.06
C THR A 104 -35.33 24.08 -15.94
N PRO A 105 -34.10 24.64 -16.00
CA PRO A 105 -32.91 23.86 -15.72
C PRO A 105 -33.00 23.37 -14.28
N LYS A 106 -33.28 22.07 -14.11
CA LYS A 106 -33.07 21.36 -12.85
C LYS A 106 -31.61 21.62 -12.44
N PRO A 107 -31.31 21.88 -11.15
CA PRO A 107 -29.93 22.06 -10.72
C PRO A 107 -29.12 20.89 -11.26
N THR A 108 -28.08 21.17 -12.05
CA THR A 108 -27.07 20.18 -12.37
C THR A 108 -26.51 19.75 -11.03
N GLU A 109 -26.98 18.61 -10.52
CA GLU A 109 -26.30 17.89 -9.46
C GLU A 109 -24.87 17.74 -9.94
N THR A 110 -23.94 18.41 -9.27
CA THR A 110 -22.51 18.20 -9.47
C THR A 110 -22.28 16.73 -9.14
N VAL A 111 -22.35 15.87 -10.16
CA VAL A 111 -22.07 14.45 -10.02
C VAL A 111 -20.63 14.40 -9.57
N GLU A 112 -20.41 14.03 -8.32
CA GLU A 112 -19.06 13.79 -7.82
C GLU A 112 -18.57 12.51 -8.49
N ASN A 113 -17.71 12.68 -9.50
CA ASN A 113 -17.10 11.59 -10.21
C ASN A 113 -15.88 11.06 -9.43
N VAL A 114 -15.79 9.74 -9.33
CA VAL A 114 -14.73 8.99 -8.67
C VAL A 114 -13.98 8.21 -9.74
N VAL A 115 -12.64 8.26 -9.70
CA VAL A 115 -11.82 7.53 -10.67
C VAL A 115 -11.36 6.21 -10.06
N ILE A 116 -11.72 5.09 -10.68
CA ILE A 116 -11.33 3.74 -10.28
C ILE A 116 -10.42 3.16 -11.35
N LEU A 117 -9.23 2.70 -10.94
CA LEU A 117 -8.25 2.06 -11.82
C LEU A 117 -7.96 0.66 -11.30
N LEU A 118 -8.02 -0.34 -12.19
CA LEU A 118 -7.74 -1.73 -11.83
C LEU A 118 -6.32 -1.90 -11.25
N SER A 119 -5.34 -1.14 -11.75
CA SER A 119 -3.94 -1.20 -11.29
C SER A 119 -3.75 -0.95 -9.80
N ASN A 120 -4.67 -0.21 -9.16
CA ASN A 120 -4.56 0.13 -7.74
C ASN A 120 -5.13 -0.96 -6.83
N TYR A 121 -5.88 -1.91 -7.38
CA TYR A 121 -6.62 -2.94 -6.65
C TYR A 121 -6.28 -4.36 -7.10
N GLN A 122 -5.62 -4.52 -8.25
CA GLN A 122 -5.20 -5.80 -8.77
C GLN A 122 -4.19 -6.47 -7.83
N GLY A 123 -4.46 -7.72 -7.47
CA GLY A 123 -3.61 -8.51 -6.57
C GLY A 123 -3.79 -8.18 -5.09
N LEU A 124 -4.70 -7.26 -4.74
CA LEU A 124 -5.09 -7.02 -3.35
C LEU A 124 -6.21 -7.98 -2.94
N ASP A 125 -6.27 -8.27 -1.64
CA ASP A 125 -7.32 -9.08 -1.07
C ASP A 125 -8.67 -8.37 -1.13
N VAL A 126 -9.72 -9.10 -1.53
CA VAL A 126 -11.09 -8.58 -1.66
C VAL A 126 -11.58 -7.88 -0.38
N SER A 127 -11.14 -8.34 0.79
CA SER A 127 -11.53 -7.78 2.10
C SER A 127 -11.00 -6.36 2.34
N LEU A 128 -9.89 -6.00 1.68
CA LEU A 128 -9.30 -4.66 1.72
C LEU A 128 -9.84 -3.77 0.61
N VAL A 129 -10.09 -4.35 -0.56
CA VAL A 129 -10.57 -3.62 -1.75
C VAL A 129 -12.01 -3.14 -1.55
N VAL A 130 -12.89 -3.96 -0.97
CA VAL A 130 -14.29 -3.61 -0.71
C VAL A 130 -14.46 -2.32 0.13
N PRO A 131 -13.85 -2.18 1.32
CA PRO A 131 -13.98 -0.95 2.11
C PRO A 131 -13.33 0.25 1.44
N GLN A 132 -12.22 0.08 0.72
CA GLN A 132 -11.58 1.19 0.00
C GLN A 132 -12.46 1.75 -1.12
N LEU A 133 -13.10 0.88 -1.92
CA LEU A 133 -14.04 1.35 -2.92
C LEU A 133 -15.31 1.94 -2.28
N ALA A 134 -15.80 1.36 -1.17
CA ALA A 134 -16.94 1.93 -0.45
C ALA A 134 -16.65 3.35 0.09
N GLU A 135 -15.44 3.62 0.60
CA GLU A 135 -15.02 4.95 1.05
C GLU A 135 -15.01 5.99 -0.08
N LEU A 136 -14.71 5.55 -1.31
CA LEU A 136 -14.80 6.42 -2.48
C LEU A 136 -16.26 6.78 -2.83
N GLY A 137 -17.23 6.16 -2.17
CA GLY A 137 -18.65 6.44 -2.33
C GLY A 137 -19.30 5.62 -3.44
N VAL A 138 -18.77 4.43 -3.75
CA VAL A 138 -19.33 3.50 -4.74
C VAL A 138 -19.84 2.25 -4.05
N ILE A 139 -20.84 1.59 -4.62
CA ILE A 139 -21.41 0.37 -4.05
C ILE A 139 -20.62 -0.80 -4.59
N VAL A 140 -20.09 -1.68 -3.74
CA VAL A 140 -19.23 -2.78 -4.18
C VAL A 140 -19.99 -4.10 -4.13
N ASP A 141 -19.93 -4.86 -5.22
CA ASP A 141 -20.49 -6.21 -5.33
C ASP A 141 -19.37 -7.22 -5.65
N PRO A 142 -18.91 -8.01 -4.67
CA PRO A 142 -17.85 -9.00 -4.88
C PRO A 142 -18.39 -10.27 -5.54
N ILE A 143 -17.86 -10.61 -6.71
CA ILE A 143 -18.26 -11.77 -7.51
C ILE A 143 -17.13 -12.80 -7.54
N ALA A 144 -17.45 -14.05 -7.18
CA ALA A 144 -16.52 -15.15 -7.31
C ALA A 144 -16.29 -15.46 -8.80
N GLY A 145 -15.06 -15.26 -9.27
CA GLY A 145 -14.68 -15.41 -10.67
C GLY A 145 -13.96 -16.72 -10.93
N THR A 146 -12.74 -16.61 -11.46
CA THR A 146 -11.90 -17.76 -11.82
C THR A 146 -11.56 -18.64 -10.61
N THR A 147 -11.71 -19.97 -10.75
CA THR A 147 -11.23 -20.93 -9.78
C THR A 147 -9.72 -21.16 -9.92
N VAL A 148 -9.01 -21.22 -8.80
CA VAL A 148 -7.58 -21.53 -8.72
C VAL A 148 -7.36 -22.72 -7.77
N PRO A 149 -6.25 -23.47 -7.92
CA PRO A 149 -5.91 -24.55 -7.00
C PRO A 149 -5.81 -24.08 -5.54
N ALA A 150 -6.09 -24.98 -4.59
CA ALA A 150 -6.10 -24.68 -3.15
C ALA A 150 -4.79 -24.11 -2.59
N ASP A 151 -3.65 -24.42 -3.22
CA ASP A 151 -2.32 -23.96 -2.83
C ASP A 151 -1.92 -22.62 -3.50
N ASP A 152 -2.79 -22.01 -4.31
CA ASP A 152 -2.45 -20.78 -5.02
C ASP A 152 -2.56 -19.55 -4.10
N PRO A 153 -1.51 -18.71 -3.96
CA PRO A 153 -1.56 -17.49 -3.16
C PRO A 153 -2.56 -16.46 -3.70
N ARG A 154 -3.06 -16.62 -4.93
CA ARG A 154 -4.04 -15.72 -5.57
C ARG A 154 -5.46 -15.87 -5.05
N ILE A 155 -5.75 -16.90 -4.25
CA ILE A 155 -7.07 -17.06 -3.63
C ILE A 155 -7.45 -15.75 -2.90
N SER A 156 -8.70 -15.31 -3.08
CA SER A 156 -9.24 -14.05 -2.55
C SER A 156 -8.62 -12.77 -3.11
N GLN A 157 -7.69 -12.85 -4.06
CA GLN A 157 -7.15 -11.67 -4.74
C GLN A 157 -8.07 -11.20 -5.87
N VAL A 158 -8.21 -9.89 -5.98
CA VAL A 158 -8.96 -9.23 -7.05
C VAL A 158 -8.13 -9.25 -8.33
N TYR A 159 -8.72 -9.73 -9.43
CA TYR A 159 -8.06 -9.73 -10.74
C TYR A 159 -8.71 -8.76 -11.73
N ASP A 160 -10.01 -8.49 -11.57
CA ASP A 160 -10.78 -7.61 -12.45
C ASP A 160 -11.83 -6.82 -11.68
N ILE A 161 -12.15 -5.64 -12.18
CA ILE A 161 -13.12 -4.71 -11.59
C ILE A 161 -13.89 -4.07 -12.74
N SER A 162 -15.22 -4.01 -12.62
CA SER A 162 -16.08 -3.42 -13.65
C SER A 162 -17.25 -2.65 -13.04
N PRO A 163 -17.54 -1.41 -13.44
CA PRO A 163 -16.84 -0.60 -14.45
C PRO A 163 -15.58 0.13 -13.93
N LEU A 164 -14.65 0.42 -14.83
CA LEU A 164 -13.42 1.19 -14.57
C LEU A 164 -13.54 2.63 -15.06
N GLY A 165 -12.63 3.49 -14.60
CA GLY A 165 -12.54 4.89 -15.01
C GLY A 165 -13.34 5.82 -14.11
N SER A 166 -13.83 6.93 -14.66
CA SER A 166 -14.60 7.93 -13.92
C SER A 166 -16.06 7.50 -13.78
N ILE A 167 -16.45 7.05 -12.60
CA ILE A 167 -17.81 6.62 -12.30
C ILE A 167 -18.50 7.59 -11.34
N ALA A 168 -19.82 7.68 -11.41
CA ALA A 168 -20.59 8.50 -10.48
C ALA A 168 -20.61 7.85 -9.10
N LYS A 169 -20.53 8.64 -8.02
CA LYS A 169 -20.82 8.15 -6.67
C LYS A 169 -22.20 7.46 -6.62
N GLY A 170 -22.27 6.36 -5.89
CA GLY A 170 -23.46 5.51 -5.77
C GLY A 170 -23.62 4.46 -6.88
N THR A 171 -22.70 4.40 -7.86
CA THR A 171 -22.72 3.34 -8.88
C THR A 171 -22.26 2.00 -8.29
N THR A 172 -22.89 0.90 -8.72
CA THR A 172 -22.45 -0.46 -8.35
C THR A 172 -21.24 -0.89 -9.18
N VAL A 173 -20.18 -1.30 -8.49
CA VAL A 173 -18.93 -1.80 -9.04
C VAL A 173 -18.78 -3.27 -8.67
N GLN A 174 -18.66 -4.11 -9.69
CA GLN A 174 -18.42 -5.54 -9.58
C GLN A 174 -16.93 -5.78 -9.41
N VAL A 175 -16.55 -6.56 -8.40
CA VAL A 175 -15.16 -6.90 -8.07
C VAL A 175 -15.01 -8.41 -8.24
N TYR A 176 -14.25 -8.83 -9.25
CA TYR A 176 -14.02 -10.25 -9.52
C TYR A 176 -12.75 -10.73 -8.81
N TYR A 177 -12.88 -11.79 -8.01
CA TYR A 177 -11.78 -12.38 -7.26
C TYR A 177 -11.62 -13.87 -7.55
N TYR A 178 -10.42 -14.38 -7.30
CA TYR A 178 -10.13 -15.81 -7.44
C TYR A 178 -10.72 -16.61 -6.28
N GLN A 179 -11.40 -17.71 -6.62
CA GLN A 179 -11.97 -18.65 -5.65
C GLN A 179 -11.21 -19.98 -5.69
N GLN A 180 -11.25 -20.73 -4.59
CA GLN A 180 -10.65 -22.06 -4.56
C GLN A 180 -11.50 -23.05 -5.39
N GLU A 181 -10.85 -23.87 -6.21
CA GLU A 181 -11.51 -25.00 -6.87
C GLU A 181 -12.00 -26.00 -5.80
N PRO A 182 -13.29 -26.40 -5.80
CA PRO A 182 -13.80 -27.35 -4.82
C PRO A 182 -13.06 -28.68 -4.97
N GLU A 183 -12.54 -29.22 -3.85
CA GLU A 183 -11.90 -30.54 -3.87
C GLU A 183 -12.87 -31.60 -4.41
N PRO A 184 -12.39 -32.53 -5.27
CA PRO A 184 -13.23 -33.61 -5.75
C PRO A 184 -13.69 -34.46 -4.57
N ILE A 185 -15.01 -34.59 -4.45
CA ILE A 185 -15.64 -35.46 -3.45
C ILE A 185 -15.14 -36.89 -3.72
N PRO A 186 -14.52 -37.60 -2.76
CA PRO A 186 -14.05 -38.95 -3.00
C PRO A 186 -15.26 -39.83 -3.34
N GLU A 187 -15.24 -40.41 -4.54
CA GLU A 187 -16.24 -41.35 -5.01
C GLU A 187 -16.24 -42.55 -4.07
N VAL A 188 -17.28 -42.66 -3.22
CA VAL A 188 -17.46 -43.82 -2.33
C VAL A 188 -17.79 -45.01 -3.22
N ILE A 189 -16.77 -45.81 -3.51
CA ILE A 189 -16.92 -47.11 -4.16
C ILE A 189 -17.78 -48.00 -3.25
N ASN A 190 -19.01 -48.26 -3.71
CA ASN A 190 -20.00 -49.14 -3.09
C ASN A 190 -19.74 -50.61 -3.45
#